data_AF-A0A7S3Y2P6-F1
#
_entry.id   AF-A0A7S3Y2P6-F1
#
_cell.length_a   1.000
_cell.length_b   1.000
_cell.length_c   1.000
_cell.angle_alpha   90.00
_cell.angle_beta   90.00
_cell.angle_gamma   90.00
#
_symmetry.space_group_name_H-M   'P 1'
#
loop_
_entity.id
_entity.type
_entity.pdbx_description
1 polymer ?
#
loop_
_entity_poly.entity_id
_entity_poly.type
_entity_poly.pdbx_seq_one_letter_code
_entity_poly.pdbx_strand_id
1 'polypeptide(L)'
;GGVLRGAGLFVLLFPALDVVGIFPLNAIAAAQNLMAATYHDRMDKAESDKFIVRFFRLVTSLTPILLALFVGSNLDTVLCYAGTCAVLICMIIPPFLNLKSQKYVKEHLGFSNADTPFSGPMSKPAVLKSLMGVGALLFCFVFVNTTFQQFFQRQH
;
A
#
# COMPACT_ATOMS: atom_id res chain seq x y z
N GLY A 1 24.17 3.73 -37.41
CA GLY A 1 23.13 3.24 -36.49
C GLY A 1 22.45 4.34 -35.70
N GLY A 2 21.77 5.29 -36.36
CA GLY A 2 20.98 6.34 -35.69
C GLY A 2 19.56 5.89 -35.33
N VAL A 3 18.96 5.03 -36.17
CA VAL A 3 17.59 4.52 -35.98
C VAL A 3 17.44 3.68 -34.70
N LEU A 4 18.44 2.84 -34.38
CA LEU A 4 18.47 2.05 -33.16
C LEU A 4 18.57 2.91 -31.88
N ARG A 5 19.27 4.05 -31.94
CA ARG A 5 19.36 5.00 -30.81
C ARG A 5 18.04 5.77 -30.62
N GLY A 6 17.38 6.14 -31.71
CA GLY A 6 16.06 6.78 -31.67
C GLY A 6 14.97 5.88 -31.08
N ALA A 7 14.94 4.60 -31.47
CA ALA A 7 14.02 3.62 -30.91
C ALA A 7 14.27 3.39 -29.41
N GLY A 8 15.53 3.27 -28.98
CA GLY A 8 15.88 3.13 -27.57
C GLY A 8 15.48 4.33 -26.71
N LEU A 9 15.66 5.55 -27.22
CA LEU A 9 15.19 6.77 -26.57
C LEU A 9 13.66 6.78 -26.42
N PHE A 10 12.92 6.40 -27.46
CA PHE A 10 11.46 6.36 -27.40
C PHE A 10 10.94 5.37 -26.34
N VAL A 11 11.56 4.19 -26.24
CA VAL A 11 11.21 3.14 -25.26
C VAL A 11 11.46 3.59 -23.83
N LEU A 12 12.45 4.46 -23.58
CA LEU A 12 12.74 5.00 -22.24
C LEU A 12 11.92 6.26 -21.91
N LEU A 13 11.69 7.11 -22.89
CA LEU A 13 11.09 8.43 -22.69
C LEU A 13 9.57 8.34 -22.48
N PHE A 14 8.91 7.37 -23.11
CA PHE A 14 7.48 7.16 -22.94
C PHE A 14 7.09 6.76 -21.50
N PRO A 15 7.70 5.73 -20.87
CA PRO A 15 7.46 5.41 -19.47
C PRO A 15 7.85 6.55 -18.52
N ALA A 16 8.95 7.25 -18.80
CA ALA A 16 9.38 8.38 -17.97
C ALA A 16 8.33 9.52 -17.96
N LEU A 17 7.75 9.83 -19.12
CA LEU A 17 6.72 10.87 -19.25
C LEU A 17 5.42 10.45 -18.57
N ASP A 18 5.03 9.17 -18.68
CA ASP A 18 3.87 8.61 -17.97
C ASP A 18 4.03 8.72 -16.45
N VAL A 19 5.21 8.36 -15.92
CA VAL A 19 5.52 8.48 -14.49
C VAL A 19 5.42 9.93 -14.00
N VAL A 20 5.90 10.91 -14.78
CA VAL A 20 5.80 12.34 -14.43
C VAL A 20 4.34 12.80 -14.32
N GLY A 21 3.46 12.27 -15.17
CA GLY A 21 2.04 12.59 -15.14
C GLY A 21 1.29 11.96 -13.95
N ILE A 22 1.58 10.68 -13.65
CA ILE A 22 0.87 9.94 -12.60
C ILE A 22 1.39 10.23 -11.18
N PHE A 23 2.65 10.64 -11.05
CA PHE A 23 3.30 10.84 -9.77
C PHE A 23 2.59 11.89 -8.88
N PRO A 24 2.26 13.10 -9.36
CA PRO A 24 1.54 14.08 -8.55
C PRO A 24 0.16 13.59 -8.10
N LEU A 25 -0.54 12.86 -8.96
CA LEU A 25 -1.86 12.31 -8.66
C LEU A 25 -1.79 11.30 -7.50
N ASN A 26 -0.83 10.38 -7.56
CA ASN A 26 -0.59 9.40 -6.50
C ASN A 26 -0.14 10.06 -5.19
N ALA A 27 0.71 11.09 -5.28
CA ALA A 27 1.16 11.83 -4.10
C ALA A 27 0.01 12.59 -3.41
N ILE A 28 -0.93 13.16 -4.17
CA ILE A 28 -2.11 13.84 -3.61
C ILE A 28 -3.02 12.83 -2.92
N ALA A 29 -3.32 11.69 -3.55
CA ALA A 29 -4.18 10.66 -2.98
C ALA A 29 -3.57 10.08 -1.68
N ALA A 30 -2.27 9.80 -1.68
CA ALA A 30 -1.57 9.32 -0.49
C ALA A 30 -1.52 10.39 0.62
N ALA A 31 -1.36 11.67 0.30
CA ALA A 31 -1.41 12.75 1.28
C ALA A 31 -2.79 12.90 1.93
N GLN A 32 -3.87 12.76 1.16
CA GLN A 32 -5.23 12.77 1.68
C GLN A 32 -5.50 11.57 2.60
N ASN A 33 -5.06 10.37 2.21
CA ASN A 33 -5.20 9.18 3.06
C ASN A 33 -4.42 9.31 4.37
N LEU A 34 -3.21 9.87 4.33
CA LEU A 34 -2.39 10.11 5.52
C LEU A 34 -3.00 11.19 6.43
N MET A 35 -3.58 12.24 5.84
CA MET A 35 -4.29 13.27 6.57
C MET A 35 -5.56 12.71 7.22
N ALA A 36 -6.34 11.89 6.51
CA ALA A 36 -7.51 11.21 7.07
C ALA A 36 -7.11 10.28 8.22
N ALA A 37 -6.02 9.54 8.08
CA ALA A 37 -5.50 8.69 9.16
C ALA A 37 -5.02 9.50 10.38
N THR A 38 -4.53 10.73 10.20
CA THR A 38 -4.00 11.55 11.30
C THR A 38 -5.09 12.38 11.97
N TYR A 39 -5.99 12.98 11.18
CA TYR A 39 -6.98 13.93 11.65
C TYR A 39 -8.38 13.36 11.83
N HIS A 40 -8.65 12.10 11.45
CA HIS A 40 -9.92 11.35 11.61
C HIS A 40 -11.17 12.26 11.63
N ASP A 41 -11.54 12.79 12.79
CA ASP A 41 -12.76 13.58 13.07
C ASP A 41 -12.69 15.07 12.68
N ARG A 42 -11.52 15.56 12.26
CA ARG A 42 -11.27 16.97 11.90
C ARG A 42 -10.79 17.13 10.46
N MET A 43 -11.03 16.13 9.61
CA MET A 43 -10.60 16.16 8.22
C MET A 43 -11.12 17.40 7.48
N ASP A 44 -12.40 17.74 7.64
CA ASP A 44 -13.00 18.91 6.98
C ASP A 44 -12.28 20.23 7.32
N LYS A 45 -11.84 20.35 8.59
CA LYS A 45 -11.06 21.50 9.06
C LYS A 45 -9.62 21.45 8.56
N ALA A 46 -9.00 20.27 8.55
CA ALA A 46 -7.65 20.07 8.07
C ALA A 46 -7.52 20.30 6.55
N GLU A 47 -8.56 19.95 5.78
CA GLU A 47 -8.63 20.18 4.33
C GLU A 47 -8.80 21.67 4.00
N SER A 48 -9.51 22.42 4.84
CA SER A 48 -9.67 23.87 4.70
C SER A 48 -8.34 24.63 4.90
N ASP A 49 -7.41 24.06 5.67
CA ASP A 49 -6.11 24.67 5.93
C ASP A 49 -5.09 24.32 4.84
N LYS A 50 -4.78 25.33 4.02
CA LYS A 50 -3.80 25.21 2.92
C LYS A 50 -2.41 24.83 3.41
N PHE A 51 -2.02 25.16 4.65
CA PHE A 51 -0.72 24.82 5.20
C PHE A 51 -0.63 23.32 5.50
N ILE A 52 -1.65 22.78 6.17
CA ILE A 52 -1.73 21.35 6.50
C ILE A 52 -1.71 20.53 5.21
N VAL A 53 -2.56 20.87 4.24
CA VAL A 53 -2.61 20.18 2.94
C VAL A 53 -1.25 20.20 2.24
N ARG A 54 -0.56 21.36 2.22
CA ARG A 54 0.77 21.48 1.61
C ARG A 54 1.81 20.65 2.35
N PHE A 55 1.79 20.63 3.68
CA PHE A 55 2.72 19.85 4.49
C PHE A 55 2.59 18.35 4.22
N PHE A 56 1.37 17.80 4.27
CA PHE A 56 1.16 16.38 3.96
C PHE A 56 1.56 16.04 2.52
N ARG A 57 1.23 16.89 1.54
CA ARG A 57 1.68 16.70 0.15
C ARG A 57 3.20 16.71 0.02
N LEU A 58 3.89 17.61 0.72
CA LEU A 58 5.35 17.67 0.72
C LEU A 58 5.94 16.39 1.31
N VAL A 59 5.51 15.97 2.50
CA VAL A 59 5.98 14.74 3.16
C VAL A 59 5.77 13.53 2.24
N THR A 60 4.59 13.39 1.64
CA THR A 60 4.28 12.28 0.75
C THR A 60 5.07 12.33 -0.56
N SER A 61 5.30 13.52 -1.14
CA SER A 61 6.11 13.68 -2.36
C SER A 61 7.62 13.49 -2.11
N LEU A 62 8.11 13.86 -0.92
CA LEU A 62 9.52 13.74 -0.55
C LEU A 62 9.88 12.30 -0.22
N THR A 63 8.95 11.53 0.33
CA THR A 63 9.17 10.12 0.69
C THR A 63 9.76 9.30 -0.48
N PRO A 64 9.15 9.25 -1.69
CA PRO A 64 9.71 8.51 -2.82
C PRO A 64 11.02 9.12 -3.35
N ILE A 65 11.23 10.44 -3.25
CA ILE A 65 12.49 11.09 -3.65
C ILE A 65 13.63 10.66 -2.72
N LEU A 66 13.40 10.71 -1.41
CA LEU A 66 14.38 10.24 -0.42
C LEU A 66 14.63 8.74 -0.58
N LEU A 67 13.58 7.94 -0.78
CA LEU A 67 13.71 6.50 -0.98
C LEU A 67 14.55 6.19 -2.24
N ALA A 68 14.34 6.92 -3.33
CA ALA A 68 15.13 6.77 -4.56
C ALA A 68 16.61 7.13 -4.35
N LEU A 69 16.91 8.14 -3.52
CA LEU A 69 18.28 8.52 -3.19
C LEU A 69 18.98 7.51 -2.27
N PHE A 70 18.27 6.93 -1.29
CA PHE A 70 18.87 6.03 -0.29
C PHE A 70 18.95 4.55 -0.71
N VAL A 71 17.96 4.04 -1.45
CA VAL A 71 17.89 2.62 -1.83
C VAL A 71 18.68 2.31 -3.12
N GLY A 72 19.04 3.35 -3.88
CA GLY A 72 19.70 3.23 -5.18
C GLY A 72 18.72 2.86 -6.30
N SER A 73 19.19 2.89 -7.55
CA SER A 73 18.38 2.63 -8.76
C SER A 73 17.97 1.15 -8.95
N ASN A 74 18.02 0.33 -7.89
CA ASN A 74 17.67 -1.09 -7.93
C ASN A 74 16.15 -1.25 -7.85
N LEU A 75 15.51 -1.11 -9.01
CA LEU A 75 14.06 -1.26 -9.16
C LEU A 75 13.58 -2.63 -8.64
N ASP A 76 14.38 -3.68 -8.83
CA ASP A 76 14.06 -5.03 -8.36
C ASP A 76 13.89 -5.10 -6.84
N THR A 77 14.76 -4.44 -6.08
CA THR A 77 14.68 -4.39 -4.62
C THR A 77 13.40 -3.69 -4.19
N VAL A 78 13.09 -2.54 -4.79
CA VAL A 78 11.88 -1.76 -4.47
C VAL A 78 10.63 -2.57 -4.80
N LEU A 79 10.61 -3.26 -5.95
CA LEU A 79 9.48 -4.07 -6.37
C LEU A 79 9.26 -5.28 -5.46
N CYS A 80 10.32 -5.93 -4.99
CA CYS A 80 10.22 -7.02 -4.02
C CYS A 80 9.59 -6.55 -2.70
N TYR A 81 10.02 -5.41 -2.17
CA TYR A 81 9.40 -4.84 -0.96
C TYR A 81 7.97 -4.36 -1.19
N ALA A 82 7.66 -3.78 -2.35
CA ALA A 82 6.29 -3.42 -2.69
C ALA A 82 5.39 -4.66 -2.76
N GLY A 83 5.90 -5.76 -3.32
CA GLY A 83 5.21 -7.05 -3.37
C GLY A 83 4.95 -7.64 -1.97
N THR A 84 5.90 -7.53 -1.04
CA THR A 84 5.67 -7.99 0.34
C THR A 84 4.59 -7.17 1.05
N CYS A 85 4.58 -5.85 0.85
CA CYS A 85 3.50 -4.98 1.33
C CYS A 85 2.14 -5.32 0.71
N ALA A 86 2.11 -5.67 -0.59
CA ALA A 86 0.86 -6.07 -1.25
C ALA A 86 0.26 -7.34 -0.64
N VAL A 87 1.08 -8.31 -0.21
CA VAL A 87 0.60 -9.50 0.52
C VAL A 87 -0.09 -9.11 1.82
N LEU A 88 0.48 -8.19 2.61
CA LEU A 88 -0.17 -7.68 3.82
C LEU A 88 -1.51 -7.04 3.50
N ILE A 89 -1.53 -6.14 2.51
CA ILE A 89 -2.72 -5.39 2.16
C ILE A 89 -3.82 -6.33 1.68
N CYS A 90 -3.54 -7.24 0.75
CA CYS A 90 -4.56 -8.09 0.14
C CYS A 90 -5.04 -9.23 1.04
N MET A 91 -4.16 -9.81 1.87
CA MET A 91 -4.50 -11.00 2.67
C MET A 91 -4.89 -10.68 4.12
N ILE A 92 -4.45 -9.56 4.68
CA ILE A 92 -4.69 -9.25 6.10
C ILE A 92 -5.76 -8.16 6.26
N ILE A 93 -5.75 -7.12 5.42
CA ILE A 93 -6.68 -5.99 5.59
C ILE A 93 -8.15 -6.41 5.38
N PRO A 94 -8.54 -7.11 4.28
CA PRO A 94 -9.92 -7.52 4.08
C PRO A 94 -10.51 -8.39 5.21
N PRO A 95 -9.85 -9.46 5.68
CA PRO A 95 -10.41 -10.25 6.78
C PRO A 95 -10.41 -9.49 8.11
N PHE A 96 -9.44 -8.62 8.37
CA PHE A 96 -9.44 -7.77 9.55
C PHE A 96 -10.61 -6.79 9.57
N LEU A 97 -10.88 -6.13 8.44
CA LEU A 97 -12.03 -5.24 8.28
C LEU A 97 -13.35 -6.00 8.45
N ASN A 98 -13.45 -7.22 7.91
CA ASN A 98 -14.64 -8.05 8.06
C ASN A 98 -14.88 -8.42 9.55
N LEU A 99 -13.85 -8.85 10.28
CA LEU A 99 -13.95 -9.15 11.71
C LEU A 99 -14.36 -7.92 12.54
N LYS A 100 -13.76 -6.75 12.27
CA LYS A 100 -14.14 -5.51 12.96
C LYS A 100 -15.55 -5.08 12.61
N SER A 101 -15.96 -5.20 11.35
CA SER A 101 -17.31 -4.88 10.90
C SER A 101 -18.35 -5.76 11.62
N GLN A 102 -18.14 -7.08 11.67
CA GLN A 102 -19.02 -8.00 12.40
C GLN A 102 -19.13 -7.65 13.88
N LYS A 103 -18.00 -7.31 14.53
CA LYS A 103 -18.00 -6.89 15.94
C LYS A 103 -18.78 -5.58 16.12
N TYR A 104 -18.55 -4.60 15.25
CA TYR A 104 -19.22 -3.31 15.32
C TYR A 104 -20.74 -3.43 15.15
N VAL A 105 -21.21 -4.23 14.18
CA VAL A 105 -22.63 -4.52 13.96
C VAL A 105 -23.25 -5.20 15.19
N LYS A 106 -22.57 -6.18 15.78
CA LYS A 106 -23.05 -6.88 16.98
C LYS A 106 -23.19 -5.94 18.19
N GLU A 107 -22.25 -5.00 18.33
CA GLU A 107 -22.16 -4.09 19.48
C GLU A 107 -23.11 -2.89 19.36
N HIS A 108 -23.29 -2.33 18.16
CA HIS A 108 -24.06 -1.08 17.97
C HIS A 108 -25.45 -1.27 17.38
N LEU A 109 -25.70 -2.38 16.65
CA LEU A 109 -26.98 -2.60 15.97
C LEU A 109 -27.83 -3.71 16.61
N GLY A 110 -27.33 -4.38 17.65
CA GLY A 110 -28.10 -5.34 18.44
C GLY A 110 -28.52 -6.63 17.72
N PHE A 111 -28.04 -6.87 16.49
CA PHE A 111 -28.30 -8.10 15.76
C PHE A 111 -27.47 -9.25 16.35
N SER A 112 -28.16 -10.18 17.03
CA SER A 112 -27.55 -11.36 17.68
C SER A 112 -26.90 -12.34 16.69
N ASN A 113 -27.48 -12.43 15.47
CA ASN A 113 -26.90 -13.10 14.31
C ASN A 113 -26.68 -12.05 13.22
N ALA A 114 -25.43 -11.61 13.03
CA ALA A 114 -25.04 -10.70 11.96
C ALA A 114 -24.99 -11.43 10.59
N ASP A 115 -26.02 -12.22 10.30
CA ASP A 115 -26.21 -12.85 9.00
C ASP A 115 -26.78 -11.81 8.04
N THR A 116 -25.86 -11.05 7.44
CA THR A 116 -26.18 -10.20 6.29
C THR A 116 -26.46 -11.09 5.07
N PRO A 117 -27.18 -10.62 4.04
CA PRO A 117 -27.32 -11.34 2.77
C PRO A 117 -25.98 -11.68 2.07
N PHE A 118 -24.85 -11.16 2.58
CA PHE A 118 -23.49 -11.46 2.14
C PHE A 118 -22.73 -12.43 3.07
N SER A 119 -23.38 -13.00 4.08
CA SER A 119 -22.79 -13.98 5.00
C SER A 119 -22.69 -15.35 4.34
N GLY A 120 -21.52 -15.64 3.75
CA GLY A 120 -21.18 -16.95 3.20
C GLY A 120 -20.29 -17.80 4.13
N PRO A 121 -19.92 -19.03 3.72
CA PRO A 121 -19.03 -19.90 4.50
C PRO A 121 -17.63 -19.29 4.73
N MET A 122 -17.18 -18.37 3.86
CA MET A 122 -15.92 -17.63 4.04
C MET A 122 -15.99 -16.49 5.08
N SER A 123 -17.19 -16.08 5.49
CA SER A 123 -17.39 -15.02 6.48
C SER A 123 -17.34 -15.53 7.93
N LYS A 124 -17.14 -16.84 8.14
CA LYS A 124 -17.01 -17.43 9.48
C LYS A 124 -15.76 -16.88 10.18
N PRO A 125 -15.85 -16.50 11.47
CA PRO A 125 -14.73 -15.90 12.19
C PRO A 125 -13.52 -16.83 12.30
N ALA A 126 -13.73 -18.15 12.29
CA ALA A 126 -12.65 -19.13 12.25
C ALA A 126 -11.88 -19.11 10.92
N VAL A 127 -12.58 -19.01 9.79
CA VAL A 127 -11.99 -18.96 8.44
C VAL A 127 -11.25 -17.65 8.23
N LEU A 128 -11.81 -16.53 8.69
CA LEU A 128 -11.16 -15.22 8.62
C LEU A 128 -9.87 -15.18 9.46
N LYS A 129 -9.89 -15.74 10.67
CA LYS A 129 -8.69 -15.85 11.53
C LYS A 129 -7.64 -16.78 10.91
N SER A 130 -8.03 -17.91 10.31
CA SER A 130 -7.08 -18.77 9.61
C SER A 130 -6.48 -18.08 8.38
N LEU A 131 -7.29 -17.33 7.62
CA LEU A 131 -6.81 -16.57 6.46
C LEU A 131 -5.81 -15.49 6.87
N MET A 132 -6.07 -14.77 7.96
CA MET A 132 -5.11 -13.83 8.54
C MET A 132 -3.81 -14.53 8.99
N GLY A 133 -3.93 -15.71 9.61
CA GLY A 133 -2.76 -16.50 10.03
C GLY A 133 -1.90 -16.96 8.84
N VAL A 134 -2.53 -17.49 7.78
CA VAL A 134 -1.85 -17.87 6.54
C VAL A 134 -1.22 -16.65 5.87
N GLY A 135 -1.94 -15.52 5.80
CA GLY A 135 -1.41 -14.27 5.25
C GLY A 135 -0.20 -13.75 6.03
N ALA A 136 -0.22 -13.82 7.36
CA ALA A 136 0.91 -13.43 8.21
C ALA A 136 2.11 -14.38 8.03
N LEU A 137 1.88 -15.69 7.95
CA LEU A 137 2.94 -16.67 7.68
C LEU A 137 3.59 -16.46 6.32
N LEU A 138 2.78 -16.25 5.28
CA LEU A 138 3.28 -15.93 3.94
C LEU A 138 4.06 -14.62 3.93
N PHE A 139 3.58 -13.58 4.60
CA PHE A 139 4.33 -12.34 4.73
C PHE A 139 5.68 -12.57 5.40
N CYS A 140 5.72 -13.26 6.54
CA CYS A 140 6.97 -13.56 7.24
C CYS A 140 7.93 -14.36 6.34
N PHE A 141 7.43 -15.38 5.64
CA PHE A 141 8.23 -16.19 4.72
C PHE A 141 8.82 -15.35 3.59
N VAL A 142 7.98 -14.57 2.90
CA VAL A 142 8.42 -13.72 1.78
C VAL A 142 9.35 -12.62 2.27
N PHE A 143 9.10 -12.03 3.43
CA PHE A 143 9.94 -10.99 4.02
C PHE A 143 11.33 -11.52 4.39
N VAL A 144 11.41 -12.69 5.06
CA VAL A 144 12.68 -13.34 5.37
C VAL A 144 13.43 -13.71 4.11
N ASN A 145 12.75 -14.31 3.13
CA ASN A 145 13.38 -14.67 1.85
C ASN A 145 13.90 -13.44 1.11
N THR A 146 13.12 -12.35 1.07
CA THR A 146 13.54 -11.09 0.44
C THR A 146 14.76 -10.49 1.15
N THR A 147 14.75 -10.47 2.48
CA THR A 147 15.88 -9.96 3.28
C THR A 147 17.15 -10.79 3.06
N PHE A 148 16.99 -12.12 2.99
CA PHE A 148 18.09 -13.04 2.75
C PHE A 148 18.69 -12.87 1.35
N GLN A 149 17.86 -12.75 0.32
CA GLN A 149 18.30 -12.49 -1.06
C GLN A 149 19.07 -11.16 -1.17
N GLN A 150 18.57 -10.10 -0.53
CA GLN A 150 19.25 -8.80 -0.51
C GLN A 150 20.59 -8.85 0.23
N PHE A 151 20.72 -9.67 1.27
CA PHE A 151 21.98 -9.87 1.97
C PHE A 151 23.03 -10.59 1.11
N PHE A 152 22.63 -11.63 0.37
CA PHE A 152 23.54 -12.37 -0.52
C PHE A 152 23.97 -11.54 -1.75
N GLN A 153 23.06 -10.75 -2.32
CA GLN A 153 23.39 -9.85 -3.45
C GLN A 153 24.38 -8.75 -3.07
N ARG A 154 24.51 -8.38 -1.80
CA ARG A 154 25.49 -7.39 -1.32
C ARG A 154 26.91 -7.95 -1.12
N GLN A 155 27.10 -9.28 -1.20
CA GLN A 155 28.41 -9.92 -0.98
C GLN A 155 29.21 -10.16 -2.27
N HIS A 156 28.62 -9.89 -3.44
CA HIS A 156 29.23 -9.99 -4.76
C HIS A 156 29.25 -8.64 -5.46
#